data_AF-A0A7W1Z4Q3-F1
#
_entry.id   AF-A0A7W1Z4Q3-F1
#
_cell.length_a   1.000
_cell.length_b   1.000
_cell.length_c   1.000
_cell.angle_alpha   90.00
_cell.angle_beta   90.00
_cell.angle_gamma   90.00
#
_symmetry.space_group_name_H-M   'P 1'
#
loop_
_entity.id
_entity.type
_entity.pdbx_description
1 polymer ?
#
loop_
_entity_poly.entity_id
_entity_poly.type
_entity_poly.pdbx_seq_one_letter_code
_entity_poly.pdbx_strand_id
1 'polypeptide(L)'
;MAAELDLVATMPDGEYRPVLVRVGVPKHESTGEWSCPAGLDGLHDDLLAMHGEDALQAICLALGLCASLLRDHVATGGRLHYPGGEEFPLEAYFGWLGSPTPPV
;
A
#
# COMPACT_ATOMS: atom_id res chain seq x y z
N MET A 1 -10.19 -10.90 0.94
CA MET A 1 -9.03 -10.06 1.27
C MET A 1 -7.85 -10.97 1.51
N ALA A 2 -6.64 -10.58 1.07
CA ALA A 2 -5.43 -11.38 1.26
C ALA A 2 -4.58 -10.87 2.44
N ALA A 3 -4.42 -9.55 2.55
CA ALA A 3 -3.70 -8.91 3.63
C ALA A 3 -4.29 -7.52 3.94
N GLU A 4 -4.20 -7.13 5.21
CA GLU A 4 -4.67 -5.84 5.73
C GLU A 4 -3.69 -5.32 6.78
N LEU A 5 -3.57 -4.00 6.89
CA LEU A 5 -2.76 -3.32 7.89
C LEU A 5 -3.43 -2.01 8.32
N ASP A 6 -3.74 -1.91 9.61
CA ASP A 6 -4.26 -0.70 10.24
C ASP A 6 -3.13 0.25 10.61
N LEU A 7 -3.27 1.51 10.19
CA LEU A 7 -2.35 2.61 10.48
C LEU A 7 -3.14 3.86 10.91
N VAL A 8 -2.41 4.84 11.41
CA VAL A 8 -2.87 6.20 11.65
C VAL A 8 -1.93 7.16 10.95
N ALA A 9 -2.46 7.93 10.01
CA ALA A 9 -1.74 9.00 9.36
C ALA A 9 -1.87 10.30 10.15
N THR A 10 -0.77 11.03 10.29
CA THR A 10 -0.80 12.45 10.64
C THR A 10 -0.68 13.24 9.35
N MET A 11 -1.70 14.03 9.05
CA MET A 11 -1.75 14.91 7.90
C MET A 11 -0.81 16.12 8.09
N PRO A 12 -0.42 16.84 7.02
CA PRO A 12 0.47 18.01 7.13
C PRO A 12 -0.07 19.13 8.03
N ASP A 13 -1.39 19.22 8.21
CA ASP A 13 -2.06 20.17 9.11
C ASP A 13 -2.13 19.70 10.57
N GLY A 14 -1.62 18.50 10.87
CA GLY A 14 -1.64 17.88 12.19
C GLY A 14 -2.89 17.05 12.49
N GLU A 15 -3.85 16.94 11.56
CA GLU A 15 -5.01 16.05 11.72
C GLU A 15 -4.56 14.59 11.77
N TYR A 16 -5.14 13.81 12.69
CA TYR A 16 -4.95 12.36 12.73
C TYR A 16 -6.09 11.67 11.97
N ARG A 17 -5.73 10.75 11.08
CA ARG A 17 -6.68 10.01 10.27
C ARG A 17 -6.41 8.50 10.32
N PRO A 18 -7.40 7.67 10.63
CA PRO A 18 -7.28 6.22 10.46
C PRO A 18 -7.02 5.88 9.00
N VAL A 19 -6.08 4.98 8.76
CA VAL A 19 -5.73 4.49 7.42
C VAL A 19 -5.76 2.98 7.40
N LEU A 20 -6.46 2.40 6.43
CA LEU A 20 -6.52 0.96 6.24
C LEU A 20 -5.87 0.59 4.90
N VAL A 21 -4.70 -0.05 4.98
CA VAL A 21 -4.03 -0.62 3.81
C VAL A 21 -4.65 -1.98 3.51
N ARG A 22 -5.06 -2.22 2.27
CA ARG A 22 -5.73 -3.43 1.83
C ARG A 22 -5.12 -3.98 0.56
N VAL A 23 -4.83 -5.27 0.55
CA VAL A 23 -4.45 -6.02 -0.66
C VAL A 23 -5.36 -7.22 -0.78
N GLY A 24 -6.03 -7.32 -1.92
CA GLY A 24 -6.95 -8.40 -2.23
C GLY A 24 -6.26 -9.67 -2.71
N VAL A 25 -7.09 -10.66 -3.01
CA VAL A 25 -6.62 -11.89 -3.66
C VAL A 25 -6.63 -11.63 -5.17
N PRO A 26 -5.53 -11.92 -5.90
CA PRO A 26 -5.51 -11.81 -7.35
C PRO A 26 -6.60 -12.66 -8.01
N LYS A 27 -7.19 -12.16 -9.08
CA LYS A 27 -8.25 -12.81 -9.84
C LYS A 27 -7.89 -12.86 -11.31
N HIS A 28 -8.21 -13.97 -11.95
CA HIS A 28 -8.15 -14.08 -13.38
C HIS A 28 -9.36 -13.40 -14.00
N GLU A 29 -9.12 -12.42 -14.87
CA GLU A 29 -10.17 -11.62 -15.51
C GLU A 29 -10.65 -12.29 -16.81
N SER A 30 -11.84 -11.89 -17.28
CA SER A 30 -12.37 -12.39 -18.56
C SER A 30 -11.56 -11.95 -19.78
N THR A 31 -10.78 -10.88 -19.65
CA THR A 31 -9.86 -10.34 -20.66
C THR A 31 -8.59 -11.18 -20.81
N GLY A 32 -8.34 -12.15 -19.92
CA GLY A 32 -7.18 -13.04 -19.95
C GLY A 32 -5.99 -12.59 -19.10
N GLU A 33 -6.07 -11.39 -18.51
CA GLU A 33 -5.08 -10.88 -17.56
C GLU A 33 -5.46 -11.24 -16.11
N TRP A 34 -4.57 -10.93 -15.17
CA TRP A 34 -4.86 -11.00 -13.74
C TRP A 34 -5.02 -9.61 -13.16
N SER A 35 -5.99 -9.42 -12.28
CA SER A 35 -6.13 -8.21 -11.48
C SER A 35 -5.86 -8.50 -10.00
N CYS A 36 -5.36 -7.52 -9.26
CA CYS A 36 -5.28 -7.55 -7.82
C CYS A 36 -5.82 -6.23 -7.25
N PRO A 37 -6.94 -6.24 -6.51
CA PRO A 37 -7.47 -5.02 -5.92
C PRO A 37 -6.59 -4.56 -4.76
N ALA A 38 -6.37 -3.26 -4.67
CA ALA A 38 -5.67 -2.60 -3.57
C ALA A 38 -6.58 -1.51 -2.96
N GLY A 39 -6.33 -1.14 -1.72
CA GLY A 39 -7.05 -0.08 -1.03
C GLY A 39 -6.15 0.64 -0.03
N LEU A 40 -6.37 1.95 0.12
CA LEU A 40 -5.65 2.79 1.07
C LEU A 40 -6.63 3.80 1.70
N ASP A 41 -7.68 3.25 2.31
CA ASP A 41 -8.81 4.02 2.81
C ASP A 41 -8.32 5.07 3.81
N GLY A 42 -8.81 6.31 3.71
CA GLY A 42 -8.38 7.44 4.53
C GLY A 42 -7.29 8.31 3.90
N LEU A 43 -6.44 7.75 3.02
CA LEU A 43 -5.50 8.56 2.21
C LEU A 43 -5.92 8.66 0.75
N HIS A 44 -6.35 7.55 0.17
CA HIS A 44 -6.78 7.47 -1.22
C HIS A 44 -8.01 6.58 -1.33
N ASP A 45 -9.11 7.18 -1.77
CA ASP A 45 -10.34 6.46 -2.06
C ASP A 45 -10.30 5.89 -3.49
N ASP A 46 -11.01 4.79 -3.72
CA ASP A 46 -11.27 4.22 -5.05
C ASP A 46 -10.03 3.89 -5.90
N LEU A 47 -9.02 3.28 -5.28
CA LEU A 47 -7.88 2.74 -6.03
C LEU A 47 -8.35 1.67 -7.04
N LEU A 48 -7.89 1.83 -8.29
CA LEU A 48 -8.13 0.83 -9.33
C LEU A 48 -7.36 -0.46 -9.01
N ALA A 49 -7.93 -1.60 -9.40
CA ALA A 49 -7.22 -2.86 -9.34
C ALA A 49 -5.97 -2.82 -10.25
N MET A 50 -4.89 -3.43 -9.80
CA MET A 50 -3.66 -3.52 -10.57
C MET A 50 -3.68 -4.75 -11.46
N HIS A 51 -3.42 -4.56 -12.76
CA HIS A 51 -3.44 -5.62 -13.75
C HIS A 51 -2.02 -6.11 -14.06
N GLY A 52 -1.85 -7.41 -14.19
CA GLY A 52 -0.59 -8.08 -14.56
C GLY A 52 -0.84 -9.29 -15.47
N GLU A 53 0.23 -9.78 -16.09
CA GLU A 53 0.22 -10.98 -16.93
C GLU A 53 -0.12 -12.24 -16.12
N ASP A 54 0.31 -12.29 -14.86
CA ASP A 54 -0.02 -13.36 -13.93
C ASP A 54 -0.40 -12.82 -12.54
N ALA A 55 -0.86 -13.73 -11.68
CA ALA A 55 -1.25 -13.42 -10.31
C ALA A 55 -0.13 -12.79 -9.48
N LEU A 56 1.12 -13.22 -9.72
CA LEU A 56 2.30 -12.76 -9.00
C LEU A 56 2.63 -11.32 -9.39
N GLN A 57 2.63 -10.99 -10.67
CA GLN A 57 2.83 -9.62 -11.13
C GLN A 57 1.72 -8.70 -10.62
N ALA A 58 0.45 -9.13 -10.72
CA ALA A 58 -0.68 -8.33 -10.27
C ALA A 58 -0.59 -7.98 -8.76
N ILE A 59 -0.22 -8.93 -7.90
CA ILE A 59 -0.04 -8.65 -6.47
C ILE A 59 1.19 -7.79 -6.18
N CYS A 60 2.30 -7.99 -6.89
CA CYS A 60 3.49 -7.15 -6.74
C CYS A 60 3.20 -5.69 -7.13
N LEU A 61 2.42 -5.47 -8.20
CA LEU A 61 2.00 -4.13 -8.62
C LEU A 61 1.05 -3.48 -7.60
N ALA A 62 0.10 -4.24 -7.04
CA ALA A 62 -0.78 -3.75 -5.98
C ALA A 62 0.01 -3.32 -4.73
N LEU A 63 0.97 -4.14 -4.27
CA LEU A 63 1.84 -3.81 -3.15
C LEU A 63 2.72 -2.59 -3.45
N GLY A 64 3.29 -2.52 -4.66
CA GLY A 64 4.08 -1.38 -5.11
C GLY A 64 3.29 -0.08 -5.14
N LEU A 65 2.03 -0.10 -5.58
CA LEU A 65 1.13 1.05 -5.54
C LEU A 65 0.92 1.55 -4.11
N CYS A 66 0.54 0.65 -3.18
CA CYS A 66 0.36 1.02 -1.77
C CYS A 66 1.63 1.62 -1.16
N ALA A 67 2.79 1.02 -1.43
CA ALA A 67 4.07 1.51 -0.95
C ALA A 67 4.40 2.92 -1.49
N SER A 68 4.19 3.16 -2.78
CA SER A 68 4.42 4.47 -3.40
C SER A 68 3.52 5.55 -2.79
N LEU A 69 2.22 5.27 -2.62
CA LEU A 69 1.29 6.24 -2.04
C LEU A 69 1.61 6.56 -0.57
N LEU A 70 2.00 5.56 0.22
CA LEU A 70 2.44 5.77 1.60
C LEU A 70 3.73 6.61 1.67
N ARG A 71 4.68 6.37 0.75
CA ARG A 71 5.91 7.18 0.64
C ARG A 71 5.60 8.61 0.23
N ASP A 72 4.70 8.81 -0.73
CA ASP A 72 4.27 10.14 -1.17
C ASP A 72 3.63 10.92 -0.02
N HIS A 73 2.81 10.26 0.81
CA HIS A 73 2.26 10.87 2.03
C HIS A 73 3.36 11.32 2.99
N VAL A 74 4.36 10.48 3.27
CA VAL A 74 5.50 10.85 4.13
C VAL A 74 6.34 11.96 3.50
N ALA A 75 6.60 11.89 2.20
CA ALA A 75 7.40 12.87 1.46
C ALA A 75 6.74 14.27 1.42
N THR A 76 5.41 14.33 1.50
CA THR A 76 4.63 15.58 1.56
C THR A 76 4.44 16.13 2.97
N GLY A 77 5.14 15.56 3.96
CA GLY A 77 5.16 16.03 5.35
C GLY A 77 4.23 15.28 6.30
N GLY A 78 3.58 14.22 5.82
CA GLY A 78 2.80 13.32 6.66
C GLY A 78 3.65 12.39 7.51
N ARG A 79 3.03 11.71 8.47
CA ARG A 79 3.66 10.66 9.29
C ARG A 79 2.71 9.47 9.45
N LEU A 80 3.27 8.28 9.60
CA LEU A 80 2.51 7.04 9.77
C LEU A 80 2.82 6.43 11.13
N HIS A 81 1.77 6.00 11.83
CA HIS A 81 1.87 5.34 13.12
C HIS A 81 1.01 4.08 13.13
N TYR A 82 1.34 3.13 13.99
CA TYR A 82 0.41 2.11 14.41
C TYR A 82 -0.71 2.73 15.25
N PRO A 83 -1.88 2.08 15.40
CA PRO A 83 -2.96 2.56 16.27
C PRO A 83 -2.53 2.81 17.73
N GLY A 84 -1.48 2.15 18.20
CA GLY A 84 -0.88 2.36 19.53
C GLY A 84 0.05 3.58 19.64
N GLY A 85 0.28 4.32 18.55
CA GLY A 85 1.09 5.54 18.51
C GLY A 85 2.58 5.34 18.20
N GLU A 86 3.06 4.10 18.11
CA GLU A 86 4.42 3.81 17.64
C GLU A 86 4.55 4.17 16.15
N GLU A 87 5.68 4.76 15.75
CA GLU A 87 5.96 5.10 14.35
C GLU A 87 6.01 3.84 13.48
N PHE A 88 5.33 3.89 12.34
CA PHE A 88 5.32 2.79 11.38
C PHE A 88 6.64 2.77 10.60
N PRO A 89 7.43 1.68 10.65
CA PRO A 89 8.71 1.60 9.95
C PRO A 89 8.50 1.28 8.46
N LEU A 90 8.03 2.27 7.70
CA LEU A 90 7.64 2.14 6.29
C LEU A 90 8.68 1.40 5.44
N GLU A 91 9.95 1.75 5.60
CA GLU A 91 11.04 1.17 4.82
C GLU A 91 11.45 -0.24 5.27
N ALA A 92 11.13 -0.65 6.50
CA ALA A 92 11.30 -2.05 6.90
C ALA A 92 10.33 -2.98 6.16
N TYR A 93 9.15 -2.46 5.79
CA TYR A 93 8.15 -3.21 5.03
C TYR A 93 8.41 -3.16 3.53
N PHE A 94 8.68 -1.96 3.00
CA PHE A 94 8.67 -1.72 1.56
C PHE A 94 10.01 -1.26 0.98
N GLY A 95 11.07 -1.09 1.77
CA GLY A 95 12.36 -0.54 1.32
C GLY A 95 13.03 -1.33 0.18
N TRP A 96 12.66 -2.59 0.01
CA TRP A 96 13.11 -3.45 -1.08
C TRP A 96 12.26 -3.34 -2.35
N LEU A 97 11.02 -2.85 -2.25
CA LEU A 97 10.15 -2.62 -3.41
C LEU A 97 10.69 -1.43 -4.21
N GLY A 98 11.41 -1.76 -5.27
CA GLY A 98 12.05 -0.80 -6.19
C GLY A 98 13.57 -0.74 -6.09
N SER A 99 14.19 -1.46 -5.14
CA SER A 99 15.64 -1.61 -5.09
C SER A 99 16.08 -2.86 -5.85
N PRO A 100 17.26 -2.85 -6.50
CA PRO A 100 17.84 -4.06 -7.11
C PRO A 100 18.35 -5.06 -6.07
N THR A 101 18.30 -4.75 -4.77
CA THR A 101 18.85 -5.58 -3.70
C THR A 101 17.97 -5.45 -2.44
N PRO A 102 17.43 -6.57 -1.91
CA PRO A 102 16.69 -6.53 -0.64
C PRO A 102 17.63 -6.19 0.53
N PRO A 103 17.12 -5.58 1.62
CA PRO A 103 17.89 -5.37 2.84
C PRO A 103 18.26 -6.74 3.45
N VAL A 104 19.52 -6.86 3.86
CA VAL A 104 20.10 -8.01 4.57
C VAL A 104 19.73 -8.02 6.04
#